data_AF-A0A952I4G0-F1
#
_entry.id   AF-A0A952I4G0-F1
#
_cell.length_a   1.000
_cell.length_b   1.000
_cell.length_c   1.000
_cell.angle_alpha   90.00
_cell.angle_beta   90.00
_cell.angle_gamma   90.00
#
_symmetry.space_group_name_H-M   'P 1'
#
loop_
_entity.id
_entity.type
_entity.pdbx_description
1 polymer ?
#
loop_
_entity_poly.entity_id
_entity_poly.type
_entity_poly.pdbx_seq_one_letter_code
_entity_poly.pdbx_strand_id
1 'polypeptide(L)'
;ATIGEFDIDYILDERARELLGEYHRWFDLKRTGKLVERASAHHPLIESENFNGNNGELKILRPIPQKAIDLNQNKDFPQNPAY
;
A
#
# COMPACT_ATOMS: atom_id res chain seq x y z
N ALA A 1 -26.36 8.64 2.16
CA ALA A 1 -26.12 7.34 1.55
C ALA A 1 -27.36 6.88 0.80
N THR A 2 -27.48 7.26 -0.47
CA THR A 2 -28.38 6.59 -1.43
C THR A 2 -27.70 5.32 -1.96
N ILE A 3 -28.44 4.41 -2.59
CA ILE A 3 -27.86 3.16 -3.14
C ILE A 3 -26.69 3.46 -4.09
N GLY A 4 -26.75 4.58 -4.84
CA GLY A 4 -25.69 5.00 -5.75
C GLY A 4 -24.43 5.55 -5.09
N GLU A 5 -24.46 5.84 -3.78
CA GLU A 5 -23.31 6.35 -3.01
C GLU A 5 -22.48 5.22 -2.39
N PHE A 6 -22.93 3.96 -2.42
CA PHE A 6 -22.20 2.81 -1.83
C PHE A 6 -21.20 2.20 -2.82
N ASP A 7 -20.13 2.92 -3.13
CA ASP A 7 -18.99 2.41 -3.88
C ASP A 7 -17.81 2.00 -2.97
N ILE A 8 -16.69 1.61 -3.59
CA ILE A 8 -15.49 1.24 -2.83
C ILE A 8 -14.95 2.42 -2.01
N ASP A 9 -15.12 3.64 -2.49
CA ASP A 9 -14.59 4.83 -1.84
C ASP A 9 -15.40 5.17 -0.59
N TYR A 10 -16.73 5.04 -0.66
CA TYR A 10 -17.61 5.12 0.50
C TYR A 10 -17.27 4.08 1.58
N ILE A 11 -17.08 2.81 1.19
CA ILE A 11 -16.71 1.74 2.13
C ILE A 11 -15.36 2.03 2.80
N LEU A 12 -14.39 2.53 2.04
CA LEU A 12 -13.06 2.88 2.56
C LEU A 12 -13.10 4.07 3.51
N ASP A 13 -14.02 5.02 3.33
CA ASP A 13 -14.19 6.17 4.23
C ASP A 13 -14.84 5.75 5.55
N GLU A 14 -15.89 4.92 5.51
CA GLU A 14 -16.50 4.36 6.72
C GLU A 14 -15.50 3.52 7.51
N ARG A 15 -14.79 2.59 6.84
CA ARG A 15 -13.79 1.74 7.51
C ARG A 15 -12.63 2.54 8.11
N ALA A 16 -12.27 3.68 7.53
CA ALA A 16 -11.23 4.55 8.08
C ALA A 16 -11.65 5.21 9.38
N ARG A 17 -12.93 5.62 9.49
CA ARG A 17 -13.48 6.24 10.71
C ARG A 17 -13.71 5.20 11.80
N GLU A 18 -14.25 4.05 11.44
CA GLU A 18 -14.58 2.98 12.40
C GLU A 18 -13.31 2.36 13.00
N LEU A 19 -12.31 2.06 12.16
CA LEU A 19 -11.13 1.25 12.54
C LEU A 19 -9.85 2.09 12.72
N LEU A 20 -10.00 3.37 13.06
CA LEU A 20 -8.88 4.29 13.21
C LEU A 20 -7.96 3.82 14.36
N GLY A 21 -6.67 3.66 14.07
CA GLY A 21 -5.68 3.21 15.05
C GLY A 21 -5.55 1.69 15.19
N GLU A 22 -6.39 0.91 14.52
CA GLU A 22 -6.40 -0.56 14.60
C GLU A 22 -5.59 -1.24 13.49
N TYR A 23 -4.68 -0.52 12.85
CA TYR A 23 -3.72 -1.06 11.85
C TYR A 23 -4.34 -1.68 10.58
N HIS A 24 -5.61 -1.41 10.27
CA HIS A 24 -6.27 -1.92 9.05
C HIS A 24 -6.02 -1.07 7.79
N ARG A 25 -5.85 0.25 7.95
CA ARG A 25 -5.89 1.21 6.84
C ARG A 25 -4.91 0.87 5.71
N TRP A 26 -3.68 0.51 6.04
CA TRP A 26 -2.66 0.17 5.03
C TRP A 26 -3.07 -1.03 4.16
N PHE A 27 -3.57 -2.10 4.79
CA PHE A 27 -3.96 -3.31 4.08
C PHE A 27 -5.22 -3.10 3.24
N ASP A 28 -6.20 -2.36 3.77
CA ASP A 28 -7.42 -2.02 3.05
C ASP A 28 -7.14 -1.21 1.78
N LEU A 29 -6.29 -0.19 1.88
CA LEU A 29 -5.93 0.60 0.70
C LEU A 29 -5.08 -0.19 -0.31
N LYS A 30 -4.19 -1.06 0.17
CA LYS A 30 -3.34 -1.88 -0.70
C LYS A 30 -4.16 -2.90 -1.49
N ARG A 31 -5.06 -3.62 -0.83
CA ARG A 31 -5.86 -4.69 -1.47
C ARG A 31 -6.91 -4.15 -2.45
N THR A 32 -7.27 -2.88 -2.36
CA THR A 32 -8.22 -2.21 -3.25
C THR A 32 -7.54 -1.38 -4.35
N GLY A 33 -6.19 -1.33 -4.37
CA GLY A 33 -5.43 -0.51 -5.34
C GLY A 33 -5.46 1.00 -5.06
N LYS A 34 -6.02 1.43 -3.92
CA LYS A 34 -6.20 2.84 -3.55
C LYS A 34 -5.07 3.43 -2.71
N LEU A 35 -4.01 2.66 -2.44
CA LEU A 35 -2.91 3.06 -1.53
C LEU A 35 -2.23 4.35 -1.95
N VAL A 36 -1.74 4.45 -3.19
CA VAL A 36 -0.98 5.63 -3.63
C VAL A 36 -1.89 6.85 -3.64
N GLU A 37 -3.02 6.77 -4.35
CA GLU A 37 -4.03 7.83 -4.46
C GLU A 37 -4.44 8.40 -3.09
N ARG A 38 -4.85 7.53 -2.15
CA ARG A 38 -5.40 8.00 -0.87
C ARG A 38 -4.33 8.32 0.17
N ALA A 39 -3.15 7.71 0.12
CA ALA A 39 -2.07 8.09 1.02
C ALA A 39 -1.53 9.48 0.68
N SER A 40 -1.29 9.77 -0.60
CA SER A 40 -0.81 11.09 -1.01
C SER A 40 -1.86 12.19 -0.89
N ALA A 41 -3.14 11.89 -1.09
CA ALA A 41 -4.20 12.88 -0.92
C ALA A 41 -4.46 13.30 0.54
N HIS A 42 -4.13 12.46 1.52
CA HIS A 42 -4.58 12.64 2.92
C HIS A 42 -3.46 12.62 3.96
N HIS A 43 -2.21 12.35 3.59
CA HIS A 43 -1.08 12.35 4.51
C HIS A 43 -0.05 13.44 4.11
N PRO A 44 0.18 14.47 4.95
CA PRO A 44 0.96 15.65 4.56
C PRO A 44 2.46 15.41 4.30
N LEU A 45 2.97 14.24 4.69
CA LEU A 45 4.37 13.82 4.44
C LEU A 45 4.49 12.73 3.37
N ILE A 46 3.42 12.37 2.68
CA ILE A 46 3.44 11.34 1.64
C ILE A 46 3.06 11.98 0.33
N GLU A 47 3.98 11.89 -0.61
CA GLU A 47 3.79 12.22 -2.02
C GLU A 47 3.67 10.93 -2.84
N SER A 48 3.03 10.99 -4.00
CA SER A 48 2.89 9.82 -4.88
C SER A 48 4.25 9.27 -5.29
N GLU A 49 5.24 10.14 -5.45
CA GLU A 49 6.62 9.81 -5.79
C GLU A 49 7.35 8.99 -4.72
N ASN A 50 6.89 9.03 -3.46
CA ASN A 50 7.48 8.18 -2.42
C ASN A 50 7.25 6.69 -2.67
N PHE A 51 6.25 6.35 -3.50
CA PHE A 51 5.99 4.98 -3.93
C PHE A 51 6.78 4.59 -5.18
N ASN A 52 7.52 5.50 -5.82
CA ASN A 52 8.30 5.15 -7.00
C ASN A 52 9.43 4.16 -6.65
N GLY A 53 9.53 3.09 -7.44
CA GLY A 53 10.62 2.14 -7.36
C GLY A 53 11.31 1.94 -8.71
N ASN A 54 11.96 0.79 -8.84
CA ASN A 54 12.76 0.47 -10.02
C ASN A 54 11.87 0.20 -11.26
N ASN A 55 12.41 0.45 -12.46
CA ASN A 55 11.78 0.10 -13.74
C ASN A 55 10.38 0.68 -13.99
N GLY A 56 10.05 1.82 -13.34
CA GLY A 56 8.73 2.44 -13.45
C GLY A 56 7.63 1.72 -12.66
N GLU A 57 7.98 0.74 -11.83
CA GLU A 57 7.04 0.07 -10.93
C GLU A 57 6.91 0.79 -9.59
N LEU A 58 5.79 0.55 -8.90
CA LEU A 58 5.49 1.13 -7.59
C LEU A 58 5.85 0.18 -6.44
N LYS A 59 6.42 0.72 -5.37
CA LYS A 59 6.75 0.07 -4.10
C LYS A 59 5.50 -0.18 -3.25
N ILE A 60 4.68 -1.14 -3.68
CA ILE A 60 3.44 -1.54 -2.99
C ILE A 60 3.70 -2.61 -1.90
N LEU A 61 4.77 -3.39 -2.06
CA LEU A 61 5.25 -4.34 -1.06
C LEU A 61 6.40 -3.70 -0.28
N ARG A 62 6.59 -4.07 1.00
CA ARG A 62 7.81 -3.70 1.73
C ARG A 62 8.99 -4.54 1.21
N PRO A 63 10.23 -4.05 1.27
CA PRO A 63 11.37 -4.86 0.87
C PRO A 63 11.51 -6.08 1.79
N ILE A 64 11.86 -7.21 1.21
CA ILE A 64 12.42 -8.34 1.93
C ILE A 64 13.73 -7.85 2.57
N PRO A 65 13.94 -8.07 3.88
CA PRO A 65 15.16 -7.62 4.56
C PRO A 65 16.42 -8.13 3.85
N GLN A 66 17.38 -7.24 3.57
CA GLN A 66 18.58 -7.59 2.81
C GLN A 66 19.34 -8.76 3.47
N LYS A 67 19.45 -8.78 4.79
CA LYS A 67 20.06 -9.89 5.54
C LYS A 67 19.40 -11.24 5.26
N ALA A 68 18.09 -11.28 5.04
CA ALA A 68 17.39 -12.52 4.70
C ALA A 68 17.71 -12.98 3.27
N ILE A 69 17.83 -12.03 2.32
CA ILE A 69 18.28 -12.30 0.95
C ILE A 69 19.74 -12.80 0.95
N ASP A 70 20.63 -12.12 1.67
CA ASP A 70 22.06 -12.46 1.71
C ASP A 70 22.33 -13.83 2.33
N LEU A 71 21.51 -14.25 3.31
CA LEU A 71 21.59 -15.58 3.92
C LEU A 71 20.98 -16.67 3.04
N ASN A 72 20.14 -16.31 2.06
CA ASN A 72 19.49 -17.26 1.20
C ASN A 72 20.44 -17.73 0.09
N GLN A 73 20.91 -18.98 0.21
CA GLN A 73 21.75 -19.60 -0.81
C GLN A 73 20.96 -19.99 -2.07
N ASN A 74 19.62 -20.07 -1.98
CA ASN A 74 18.76 -20.27 -3.13
C ASN A 74 18.35 -18.91 -3.75
N LYS A 75 18.69 -18.71 -5.03
CA LYS A 75 18.39 -17.48 -5.79
C LYS A 75 16.97 -17.40 -6.33
N ASP A 76 16.13 -18.42 -6.12
CA ASP A 76 14.74 -18.46 -6.58
C ASP A 76 13.80 -17.52 -5.81
N PHE A 77 14.30 -16.84 -4.77
CA PHE A 77 13.54 -15.91 -3.95
C PHE A 77 14.07 -14.48 -4.14
N PRO A 78 13.75 -13.83 -5.28
CA PRO A 78 14.19 -12.47 -5.54
C PRO A 78 13.50 -11.48 -4.60
N GLN A 79 14.01 -10.26 -4.60
CA GLN A 79 13.38 -9.13 -3.93
C GLN A 79 11.95 -8.89 -4.46
N ASN A 80 11.11 -8.27 -3.64
CA ASN A 80 9.80 -7.80 -4.08
C ASN A 80 9.92 -6.80 -5.25
N PRO A 81 8.91 -6.72 -6.13
CA PRO A 81 8.91 -5.79 -7.25
C PRO A 81 9.22 -4.34 -6.82
N ALA A 82 9.84 -3.58 -7.73
CA ALA A 82 10.24 -2.19 -7.54
C ALA A 82 11.36 -1.89 -6.50
N TYR A 83 12.05 -2.91 -5.97
CA TYR A 83 13.21 -2.79 -5.06
C TYR A 83 14.49 -3.39 -5.66
#